data_AF-A0A7W1CXZ0-F1
#
_entry.id   AF-A0A7W1CXZ0-F1
#
_cell.length_a   1.000
_cell.length_b   1.000
_cell.length_c   1.000
_cell.angle_alpha   90.00
_cell.angle_beta   90.00
_cell.angle_gamma   90.00
#
_symmetry.space_group_name_H-M   'P 1'
#
loop_
_entity.id
_entity.type
_entity.pdbx_description
1 polymer ?
#
loop_
_entity_poly.entity_id
_entity_poly.type
_entity_poly.pdbx_seq_one_letter_code
_entity_poly.pdbx_strand_id
1 'polypeptide(L)'
;MPKSADGRVEMIRTFRSARRSAVKARSQAANQLQGFVVTAPEEIRHRLRELTTKKLVSVAARMRPGKDPDDVEAATKFALRSVARRYQALS
;
A
#
# COMPACT_ATOMS: atom_id res chain seq x y z
N MET A 1 9.89 -40.99 15.97
CA MET A 1 9.40 -39.86 16.79
C MET A 1 10.00 -38.57 16.23
N PRO A 2 9.21 -37.63 15.69
CA PRO A 2 9.76 -36.33 15.31
C PRO A 2 10.21 -35.61 16.58
N LYS A 3 11.42 -35.03 16.56
CA LYS A 3 12.00 -34.35 17.72
C LYS A 3 11.27 -33.02 17.92
N SER A 4 10.80 -32.74 19.14
CA SER A 4 10.06 -31.54 19.54
C SER A 4 10.73 -30.18 19.20
N ALA A 5 11.99 -30.18 18.75
CA ALA A 5 12.69 -29.01 18.23
C ALA A 5 12.22 -28.59 16.82
N ASP A 6 11.81 -29.54 15.97
CA ASP A 6 11.37 -29.26 14.59
C ASP A 6 10.13 -28.35 14.58
N GLY A 7 9.19 -28.58 15.50
CA GLY A 7 7.97 -27.78 15.61
C GLY A 7 8.25 -26.31 15.93
N ARG A 8 9.18 -25.99 16.84
CA ARG A 8 9.52 -24.61 17.18
C ARG A 8 10.24 -23.90 16.03
N VAL A 9 11.16 -24.59 15.37
CA VAL A 9 11.87 -24.05 14.21
C VAL A 9 10.88 -23.79 13.07
N GLU A 10 9.93 -24.69 12.84
CA GLU A 10 8.93 -24.54 11.78
C GLU A 10 7.96 -23.39 12.07
N MET A 11 7.48 -23.24 13.31
CA MET A 11 6.68 -22.07 13.70
C MET A 11 7.41 -20.74 13.41
N ILE A 12 8.70 -20.64 13.75
CA ILE A 12 9.51 -19.46 13.45
C ILE A 12 9.62 -19.23 11.94
N ARG A 13 9.82 -20.30 11.14
CA ARG A 13 9.85 -20.19 9.68
C ARG A 13 8.52 -19.69 9.12
N THR A 14 7.40 -20.19 9.61
CA THR A 14 6.06 -19.72 9.23
C THR A 14 5.89 -18.23 9.48
N PHE A 15 6.22 -17.75 10.68
CA PHE A 15 6.15 -16.32 11.00
C PHE A 15 7.09 -15.47 10.14
N ARG A 16 8.32 -15.94 9.90
CA ARG A 16 9.28 -15.24 9.02
C ARG A 16 8.78 -15.17 7.59
N SER A 17 8.14 -16.23 7.09
CA SER A 17 7.53 -16.25 5.75
C SER A 17 6.42 -15.22 5.64
N ALA A 18 5.48 -15.21 6.59
CA ALA A 18 4.38 -14.24 6.65
C ALA A 18 4.88 -12.79 6.74
N ARG A 19 5.91 -12.53 7.54
CA ARG A 19 6.52 -11.19 7.62
C ARG A 19 7.17 -10.79 6.30
N ARG A 20 7.89 -11.70 5.65
CA ARG A 20 8.54 -11.41 4.35
C ARG A 20 7.51 -11.10 3.27
N SER A 21 6.38 -11.80 3.23
CA SER A 21 5.32 -11.50 2.26
C SER A 21 4.67 -10.15 2.54
N ALA A 22 4.40 -9.80 3.80
CA ALA A 22 3.86 -8.50 4.18
C ALA A 22 4.80 -7.34 3.77
N VAL A 23 6.10 -7.46 4.04
CA VAL A 23 7.11 -6.47 3.63
C VAL A 23 7.16 -6.30 2.10
N LYS A 24 7.10 -7.40 1.34
CA LYS A 24 7.05 -7.34 -0.13
C LYS A 24 5.79 -6.64 -0.63
N ALA A 25 4.63 -6.98 -0.07
CA ALA A 25 3.36 -6.35 -0.42
C ALA A 25 3.37 -4.85 -0.08
N ARG A 26 4.00 -4.46 1.03
CA ARG A 26 4.17 -3.05 1.41
C ARG A 26 4.99 -2.29 0.36
N SER A 27 6.11 -2.86 -0.08
CA SER A 27 6.92 -2.29 -1.16
C SER A 27 6.14 -2.18 -2.47
N GLN A 28 5.38 -3.21 -2.84
CA GLN A 28 4.53 -3.19 -4.03
C GLN A 28 3.47 -2.09 -3.96
N ALA A 29 2.82 -1.91 -2.80
CA ALA A 29 1.83 -0.86 -2.60
C ALA A 29 2.45 0.55 -2.69
N ALA A 30 3.69 0.75 -2.20
CA ALA A 30 4.41 2.01 -2.40
C ALA A 30 4.68 2.28 -3.88
N ASN A 31 5.17 1.28 -4.62
CA ASN A 31 5.44 1.44 -6.05
C ASN A 31 4.16 1.73 -6.83
N GLN A 32 3.06 1.07 -6.49
CA GLN A 32 1.76 1.32 -7.12
C GLN A 32 1.25 2.75 -6.85
N LEU A 33 1.41 3.27 -5.63
CA LEU A 33 1.09 4.67 -5.33
C LEU A 33 1.90 5.65 -6.18
N GLN A 34 3.21 5.43 -6.29
CA GLN A 34 4.07 6.28 -7.10
C GLN A 34 3.68 6.21 -8.58
N GLY A 35 3.38 5.01 -9.09
CA GLY A 35 2.86 4.82 -10.45
C GLY A 35 1.57 5.60 -10.71
N PHE A 36 0.62 5.58 -9.77
CA PHE A 36 -0.61 6.37 -9.89
C PHE A 36 -0.37 7.88 -9.86
N VAL A 37 0.64 8.38 -9.14
CA VAL A 37 0.97 9.82 -9.15
C VAL A 37 1.48 10.26 -10.53
N VAL A 38 2.25 9.41 -11.22
CA VAL A 38 2.77 9.71 -12.56
C VAL A 38 1.65 9.82 -13.59
N THR A 39 0.68 8.90 -13.53
CA THR A 39 -0.43 8.82 -14.49
C THR A 39 -1.68 9.60 -14.06
N ALA A 40 -1.67 10.22 -12.88
CA ALA A 40 -2.79 10.99 -12.38
C ALA A 40 -3.04 12.26 -13.22
N PRO A 41 -4.30 12.76 -13.26
CA PRO A 41 -4.63 14.08 -13.76
C PRO A 41 -3.77 15.18 -13.13
N GLU A 42 -3.50 16.27 -13.87
CA GLU A 42 -2.52 17.30 -13.50
C GLU A 42 -2.77 17.89 -12.10
N GLU A 43 -4.02 18.20 -11.75
CA GLU A 43 -4.39 18.74 -10.44
C GLU A 43 -4.00 17.82 -9.27
N ILE A 44 -4.14 16.51 -9.44
CA ILE A 44 -3.73 15.53 -8.44
C ILE A 44 -2.20 15.39 -8.46
N ARG A 45 -1.61 15.26 -9.65
CA ARG A 45 -0.17 15.05 -9.82
C ARG A 45 0.64 16.21 -9.22
N HIS A 46 0.26 17.45 -9.50
CA HIS A 46 0.90 18.65 -8.99
C HIS A 46 0.97 18.65 -7.45
N ARG A 47 -0.12 18.25 -6.79
CA ARG A 47 -0.19 18.18 -5.32
C ARG A 47 0.64 17.06 -4.69
N LEU A 48 0.92 15.99 -5.44
CA LEU A 48 1.48 14.76 -4.89
C LEU A 48 2.95 14.50 -5.28
N ARG A 49 3.41 15.02 -6.43
CA ARG A 49 4.72 14.67 -7.03
C ARG A 49 5.93 14.99 -6.13
N GLU A 50 5.83 15.98 -5.26
CA GLU A 50 6.93 16.44 -4.39
C GLU A 50 6.90 15.76 -3.01
N LEU A 51 5.92 14.87 -2.77
CA LEU A 51 5.76 14.21 -1.48
C LEU A 51 6.64 12.96 -1.38
N THR A 52 7.31 12.82 -0.24
CA THR A 52 7.92 11.54 0.12
C THR A 52 6.87 10.44 0.22
N THR A 53 7.22 9.18 -0.02
CA THR A 53 6.27 8.05 0.04
C THR A 53 5.45 8.02 1.34
N LYS A 54 6.06 8.32 2.49
CA LYS A 54 5.36 8.38 3.77
C LYS A 54 4.30 9.49 3.81
N LYS A 55 4.63 10.69 3.30
CA LYS A 55 3.68 11.81 3.19
C LYS A 55 2.59 11.51 2.16
N LEU A 56 2.95 10.96 1.00
CA LEU A 56 2.04 10.54 -0.05
C LEU A 56 0.99 9.58 0.49
N VAL A 57 1.40 8.50 1.16
CA VAL A 57 0.51 7.53 1.80
C VAL A 57 -0.44 8.23 2.77
N SER A 58 0.08 9.10 3.64
CA SER A 58 -0.74 9.81 4.63
C SER A 58 -1.79 10.72 3.99
N VAL A 59 -1.44 11.43 2.92
CA VAL A 59 -2.37 12.30 2.19
C VAL A 59 -3.40 11.47 1.43
N ALA A 60 -2.95 10.49 0.64
CA ALA A 60 -3.81 9.62 -0.16
C ALA A 60 -4.83 8.84 0.69
N ALA A 61 -4.41 8.28 1.83
CA ALA A 61 -5.29 7.50 2.70
C ALA A 61 -6.46 8.32 3.29
N ARG A 62 -6.31 9.65 3.35
CA ARG A 62 -7.29 10.62 3.86
C ARG A 62 -8.15 11.27 2.79
N MET A 63 -7.89 11.01 1.51
CA MET A 63 -8.71 11.53 0.41
C MET A 63 -10.17 11.09 0.58
N ARG A 64 -11.12 11.92 0.14
CA ARG A 64 -12.55 11.63 0.16
C ARG A 64 -13.09 11.62 -1.27
N PRO A 65 -12.75 10.60 -2.09
CA PRO A 65 -13.50 10.33 -3.30
C PRO A 65 -14.93 10.00 -2.88
N GLY A 66 -15.92 10.55 -3.57
CA GLY A 66 -17.33 10.21 -3.34
C GLY A 66 -17.57 8.70 -3.40
N LYS A 67 -18.75 8.25 -2.97
CA LYS A 67 -19.09 6.82 -2.90
C LYS A 67 -19.01 6.16 -4.29
N ASP A 68 -19.42 6.89 -5.31
CA ASP A 68 -19.49 6.43 -6.70
C ASP A 68 -18.65 7.37 -7.57
N PRO A 69 -17.44 6.95 -7.98
CA PRO A 69 -16.62 7.73 -8.91
C PRO A 69 -17.31 7.82 -10.27
N ASP A 70 -17.69 9.02 -10.68
CA ASP A 70 -18.31 9.35 -11.96
C ASP A 70 -17.32 10.00 -12.95
N ASP A 71 -16.14 10.40 -12.48
CA ASP A 71 -15.07 10.96 -13.29
C ASP A 71 -13.68 10.33 -12.99
N VAL A 72 -12.72 10.68 -13.85
CA VAL A 72 -11.33 10.19 -13.77
C VAL A 72 -10.64 10.66 -12.48
N GLU A 73 -10.96 11.86 -11.98
CA GLU A 73 -10.33 12.43 -10.79
C GLU A 73 -10.77 11.69 -9.52
N ALA A 74 -12.08 11.43 -9.39
CA ALA A 74 -12.68 10.64 -8.33
C ALA A 74 -12.18 9.20 -8.37
N ALA A 75 -12.07 8.59 -9.55
CA ALA A 75 -11.53 7.24 -9.72
C ALA A 75 -10.06 7.17 -9.28
N THR A 76 -9.25 8.16 -9.67
CA THR A 76 -7.83 8.27 -9.27
C THR A 76 -7.69 8.45 -7.76
N LYS A 77 -8.47 9.35 -7.15
CA LYS A 77 -8.52 9.54 -5.68
C LYS A 77 -8.93 8.25 -4.96
N PHE A 78 -9.88 7.49 -5.50
CA PHE A 78 -10.31 6.20 -4.96
C PHE A 78 -9.20 5.15 -4.99
N ALA A 79 -8.54 5.00 -6.14
CA ALA A 79 -7.42 4.09 -6.30
C ALA A 79 -6.27 4.46 -5.35
N LEU A 80 -5.87 5.73 -5.29
CA LEU A 80 -4.84 6.24 -4.38
C LEU A 80 -5.18 5.94 -2.90
N ARG A 81 -6.41 6.23 -2.47
CA ARG A 81 -6.88 5.96 -1.10
C ARG A 81 -6.82 4.47 -0.77
N SER A 82 -7.30 3.62 -1.67
CA SER A 82 -7.34 2.17 -1.48
C SER A 82 -5.93 1.59 -1.28
N VAL A 83 -5.00 1.93 -2.18
CA VAL A 83 -3.62 1.44 -2.10
C VAL A 83 -2.89 2.02 -0.88
N ALA A 84 -3.11 3.28 -0.53
CA ALA A 84 -2.50 3.90 0.65
C ALA A 84 -2.94 3.24 1.96
N ARG A 85 -4.23 2.89 2.08
CA ARG A 85 -4.73 2.15 3.26
C ARG A 85 -4.16 0.75 3.33
N ARG A 86 -4.07 0.05 2.20
CA ARG A 86 -3.40 -1.25 2.13
C ARG A 86 -1.93 -1.15 2.54
N TYR A 87 -1.20 -0.12 2.09
CA TYR A 87 0.17 0.14 2.53
C TYR A 87 0.26 0.34 4.05
N GLN A 88 -0.69 1.06 4.65
CA GLN A 88 -0.73 1.28 6.11
C GLN A 88 -1.01 0.00 6.89
N ALA A 89 -1.82 -0.90 6.34
CA ALA A 89 -2.15 -2.19 6.96
C ALA A 89 -1.03 -3.23 6.86
N LEU A 90 -0.10 -3.08 5.91
CA LEU A 90 1.01 -4.02 5.70
C LEU A 90 2.20 -3.61 6.57
N SER A 91 2.35 -4.27 7.73
CA SER A 91 3.46 -4.09 8.68
C SER A 91 4.78 -4.69 8.21
#